data_AF-A0A962XNR9-F1
#
_entry.id   AF-A0A962XNR9-F1
#
_cell.length_a   1.000
_cell.length_b   1.000
_cell.length_c   1.000
_cell.angle_alpha   90.00
_cell.angle_beta   90.00
_cell.angle_gamma   90.00
#
_symmetry.space_group_name_H-M   'P 1'
#
loop_
_entity.id
_entity.type
_entity.pdbx_description
1 polymer ?
#
loop_
_entity_poly.entity_id
_entity_poly.type
_entity_poly.pdbx_seq_one_letter_code
_entity_poly.pdbx_strand_id
1 'polypeptide(L)'
;MAQSTISDNWSLQDISSLLTEGFERYIERVIGVKSSQTLYQEHLYELHGFKVFLGTDFIEKVLKNEDVEGNKCPIMPRISLKIRGQKQSDILDALKCEIENFDEKGVILKAFDTDKKISLPLFLNLREERLQSDFFSEAGFLGDDGTPEAMDRVAEFFEFRKHYLCNGILEVWASDYNILLGRCDAFVPVNCFVQPEKADEQINNFREEANKRRISAA
;
A
#
# COMPACT_ATOMS: atom_id res chain seq x y z
N MET A 1 52.38 -31.01 -6.86
CA MET A 1 52.15 -29.68 -7.47
C MET A 1 50.69 -29.63 -7.90
N ALA A 2 49.84 -28.97 -7.13
CA ALA A 2 48.44 -28.73 -7.49
C ALA A 2 48.28 -27.22 -7.64
N GLN A 3 48.28 -26.75 -8.90
CA GLN A 3 47.90 -25.38 -9.20
C GLN A 3 46.37 -25.31 -9.18
N SER A 4 45.87 -24.60 -8.18
CA SER A 4 44.50 -24.11 -8.09
C SER A 4 44.27 -23.09 -9.22
N THR A 5 43.50 -23.47 -10.23
CA THR A 5 42.91 -22.53 -11.19
C THR A 5 41.52 -22.15 -10.70
N ILE A 6 41.44 -21.06 -9.95
CA ILE A 6 40.19 -20.30 -9.80
C ILE A 6 40.04 -19.53 -11.12
N SER A 7 39.11 -19.94 -11.97
CA SER A 7 38.74 -19.19 -13.17
C SER A 7 37.81 -18.04 -12.77
N ASP A 8 38.38 -16.93 -12.34
CA ASP A 8 37.65 -15.68 -12.10
C ASP A 8 37.38 -14.99 -13.44
N ASN A 9 36.28 -15.38 -14.09
CA ASN A 9 35.80 -14.72 -15.30
C ASN A 9 34.66 -13.76 -14.94
N TRP A 10 35.01 -12.64 -14.29
CA TRP A 10 34.06 -11.60 -13.92
C TRP A 10 33.76 -10.75 -15.16
N SER A 11 32.48 -10.56 -15.48
CA SER A 11 32.12 -9.67 -16.58
C SER A 11 32.32 -8.21 -16.17
N LEU A 12 32.50 -7.31 -17.15
CA LEU A 12 32.58 -5.88 -16.88
C LEU A 12 31.31 -5.33 -16.20
N GLN A 13 30.17 -5.99 -16.41
CA GLN A 13 28.92 -5.67 -15.69
C GLN A 13 29.01 -6.04 -14.20
N ASP A 14 29.62 -7.18 -13.86
CA ASP A 14 29.81 -7.62 -12.47
C ASP A 14 30.79 -6.71 -11.72
N ILE A 15 31.84 -6.25 -12.39
CA ILE A 15 32.80 -5.31 -11.82
C ILE A 15 32.16 -3.93 -11.63
N SER A 16 31.35 -3.48 -12.59
CA SER A 16 30.65 -2.20 -12.52
C SER A 16 29.55 -2.18 -11.45
N SER A 17 28.83 -3.29 -11.25
CA SER A 17 27.79 -3.39 -10.22
C SER A 17 28.41 -3.38 -8.82
N LEU A 18 29.47 -4.16 -8.60
CA LEU A 18 30.20 -4.16 -7.33
C LEU A 18 30.81 -2.79 -6.99
N LEU A 19 31.36 -2.09 -7.98
CA LEU A 19 31.91 -0.75 -7.77
C LEU A 19 30.81 0.24 -7.39
N THR A 20 29.65 0.16 -8.04
CA THR A 20 28.49 1.00 -7.71
C THR A 20 28.00 0.74 -6.28
N GLU A 21 27.79 -0.52 -5.91
CA GLU A 21 27.39 -0.89 -4.54
C GLU A 21 28.42 -0.46 -3.48
N GLY A 22 29.71 -0.66 -3.76
CA GLY A 22 30.80 -0.22 -2.89
C GLY A 22 30.84 1.30 -2.72
N PHE A 23 30.55 2.04 -3.79
CA PHE A 23 30.52 3.50 -3.77
C PHE A 23 29.32 4.06 -3.00
N GLU A 24 28.12 3.47 -3.16
CA GLU A 24 26.93 3.84 -2.39
C GLU A 24 27.15 3.65 -0.89
N ARG A 25 27.71 2.50 -0.47
CA ARG A 25 28.03 2.26 0.95
C ARG A 25 29.10 3.19 1.50
N TYR A 26 30.07 3.58 0.67
CA TYR A 26 31.10 4.55 1.06
C TYR A 26 30.50 5.95 1.26
N ILE A 27 29.64 6.41 0.34
CA ILE A 27 28.91 7.68 0.47
C ILE A 27 28.06 7.67 1.75
N GLU A 28 27.32 6.61 2.00
CA GLU A 28 26.51 6.48 3.21
C GLU A 28 27.37 6.61 4.48
N ARG A 29 28.53 5.96 4.52
CA ARG A 29 29.41 6.01 5.69
C ARG A 29 30.06 7.38 5.91
N VAL A 30 30.36 8.11 4.84
CA VAL A 30 31.10 9.38 4.91
C VAL A 30 30.16 10.59 5.02
N ILE A 31 29.04 10.56 4.30
CA ILE A 31 28.11 11.69 4.13
C ILE A 31 26.82 11.48 4.94
N GLY A 32 26.51 10.24 5.34
CA GLY A 32 25.30 9.91 6.11
C GLY A 32 24.03 9.80 5.25
N VAL A 33 24.14 9.85 3.92
CA VAL A 33 23.02 9.64 2.99
C VAL A 33 22.82 8.15 2.78
N LYS A 34 21.66 7.62 3.20
CA LYS A 34 21.33 6.19 3.10
C LYS A 34 21.38 5.70 1.65
N SER A 35 22.05 4.57 1.42
CA SER A 35 22.11 3.90 0.10
C SER A 35 20.74 3.35 -0.32
N SER A 36 20.62 2.99 -1.60
CA SER A 36 19.42 2.33 -2.13
C SER A 36 19.10 1.02 -1.39
N GLN A 37 20.16 0.27 -1.02
CA GLN A 37 20.05 -0.95 -0.25
C GLN A 37 19.57 -0.69 1.19
N THR A 38 20.10 0.32 1.88
CA THR A 38 19.63 0.69 3.22
C THR A 38 18.18 1.19 3.17
N LEU A 39 17.82 2.04 2.20
CA LEU A 39 16.44 2.48 1.98
C LEU A 39 15.47 1.30 1.81
N TYR A 40 15.90 0.27 1.08
CA TYR A 40 15.11 -0.94 0.87
C TYR A 40 14.99 -1.79 2.15
N GLN A 41 16.11 -2.04 2.82
CA GLN A 41 16.16 -2.86 4.05
C GLN A 41 15.39 -2.23 5.21
N GLU A 42 15.38 -0.91 5.30
CA GLU A 42 14.69 -0.15 6.34
C GLU A 42 13.30 0.33 5.90
N HIS A 43 12.82 -0.07 4.72
CA HIS A 43 11.47 0.25 4.23
C HIS A 43 11.16 1.76 4.12
N LEU A 44 12.17 2.64 4.06
CA LEU A 44 11.98 4.10 4.09
C LEU A 44 11.18 4.67 2.91
N TYR A 45 10.97 3.85 1.87
CA TYR A 45 10.13 4.20 0.71
C TYR A 45 8.64 3.96 0.97
N GLU A 46 8.25 3.14 1.95
CA GLU A 46 6.85 2.73 2.14
C GLU A 46 5.96 3.89 2.62
N LEU A 47 6.54 4.85 3.36
CA LEU A 47 5.83 6.00 3.94
C LEU A 47 6.33 7.37 3.44
N HIS A 48 7.27 7.39 2.48
CA HIS A 48 8.00 8.61 2.12
C HIS A 48 7.07 9.78 1.75
N GLY A 49 6.13 9.57 0.84
CA GLY A 49 5.22 10.63 0.41
C GLY A 49 4.18 10.98 1.48
N PHE A 50 3.74 10.02 2.30
CA PHE A 50 2.87 10.31 3.44
C PHE A 50 3.49 11.29 4.43
N LYS A 51 4.79 11.13 4.73
CA LYS A 51 5.49 12.01 5.66
C LYS A 51 5.52 13.47 5.23
N VAL A 52 5.51 13.74 3.93
CA VAL A 52 5.41 15.10 3.39
C VAL A 52 4.08 15.76 3.76
N PHE A 53 2.98 15.02 3.68
CA PHE A 53 1.65 15.52 4.03
C PHE A 53 1.40 15.58 5.53
N LEU A 54 1.95 14.62 6.30
CA LEU A 54 1.86 14.65 7.75
C LEU A 54 2.68 15.80 8.35
N GLY A 55 3.85 16.09 7.79
CA GLY A 55 4.76 17.10 8.32
C GLY A 55 5.56 16.60 9.52
N THR A 56 6.80 17.09 9.64
CA THR A 56 7.76 16.68 10.68
C THR A 56 7.23 16.93 12.09
N ASP A 57 6.62 18.10 12.32
CA ASP A 57 6.14 18.50 13.65
C ASP A 57 5.04 17.58 14.17
N PHE A 58 4.14 17.12 13.29
CA PHE A 58 3.09 16.18 13.66
C PHE A 58 3.68 14.80 13.95
N ILE A 59 4.55 14.30 13.06
CA ILE A 59 5.23 13.00 13.23
C ILE A 59 5.99 12.94 14.56
N GLU A 60 6.74 13.99 14.91
CA GLU A 60 7.49 14.03 16.16
C GLU A 60 6.59 13.97 17.39
N LYS A 61 5.46 14.68 17.36
CA LYS A 61 4.48 14.64 18.46
C LYS A 61 3.85 13.27 18.62
N VAL A 62 3.45 12.67 17.50
CA VAL A 62 2.90 11.30 17.48
C VAL A 62 3.90 10.32 18.09
N LEU A 63 5.16 10.33 17.63
CA LEU A 63 6.19 9.40 18.14
C LEU A 63 6.53 9.60 19.62
N LYS A 64 6.38 10.83 20.15
CA LYS A 64 6.56 11.16 21.58
C LYS A 64 5.30 10.97 22.42
N ASN A 65 4.18 10.57 21.82
CA ASN A 65 2.87 10.50 22.45
C ASN A 65 2.45 11.83 23.11
N GLU A 66 2.79 12.95 22.46
CA GLU A 66 2.39 14.29 22.88
C GLU A 66 1.00 14.63 22.35
N ASP A 67 0.24 15.41 23.12
CA ASP A 67 -1.10 15.84 22.72
C ASP A 67 -1.06 16.69 21.45
N VAL A 68 -1.81 16.26 20.43
CA VAL A 68 -2.05 17.06 19.23
C VAL A 68 -3.37 17.79 19.42
N GLU A 69 -3.31 19.09 19.74
CA GLU A 69 -4.51 19.92 19.92
C GLU A 69 -5.48 19.78 18.74
N GLY A 70 -6.77 19.59 19.04
CA GLY A 70 -7.84 19.07 18.17
C GLY A 70 -8.24 19.83 16.90
N ASN A 71 -7.37 20.66 16.33
CA ASN A 71 -7.49 21.28 14.99
C ASN A 71 -6.17 21.30 14.21
N LYS A 72 -5.11 20.61 14.70
CA LYS A 72 -3.78 20.58 14.06
C LYS A 72 -3.50 19.30 13.28
N CYS A 73 -4.48 18.41 13.15
CA CYS A 73 -4.32 17.23 12.30
C CYS A 73 -4.07 17.67 10.85
N PRO A 74 -3.00 17.18 10.21
CA PRO A 74 -2.71 17.47 8.82
C PRO A 74 -3.88 17.08 7.90
N ILE A 75 -4.09 17.88 6.85
CA ILE A 75 -5.09 17.57 5.83
C ILE A 75 -4.47 16.57 4.86
N MET A 76 -5.09 15.40 4.73
CA MET A 76 -4.65 14.38 3.80
C MET A 76 -5.22 14.64 2.40
N PRO A 77 -4.45 14.39 1.33
CA PRO A 77 -4.95 14.47 -0.03
C PRO A 77 -5.95 13.33 -0.29
N ARG A 78 -6.72 13.43 -1.37
CA ARG A 78 -7.47 12.26 -1.86
C ARG A 78 -6.50 11.20 -2.33
N ILE A 79 -6.77 9.95 -2.00
CA ILE A 79 -5.87 8.84 -2.30
C ILE A 79 -6.50 7.84 -3.25
N SER A 80 -5.65 7.21 -4.07
CA SER A 80 -6.02 6.09 -4.91
C SER A 80 -5.19 4.88 -4.53
N LEU A 81 -5.83 3.72 -4.38
CA LEU A 81 -5.15 2.47 -4.09
C LEU A 81 -5.01 1.67 -5.38
N LYS A 82 -3.80 1.18 -5.65
CA LYS A 82 -3.47 0.45 -6.88
C LYS A 82 -2.68 -0.80 -6.54
N ILE A 83 -2.89 -1.88 -7.28
CA ILE A 83 -1.93 -2.98 -7.33
C ILE A 83 -1.06 -2.78 -8.57
N ARG A 84 0.26 -2.67 -8.37
CA ARG A 84 1.20 -2.44 -9.47
C ARG A 84 1.02 -3.49 -10.57
N GLY A 85 0.87 -3.02 -11.81
CA GLY A 85 0.70 -3.87 -12.99
C GLY A 85 -0.71 -4.42 -13.19
N GLN A 86 -1.67 -4.08 -12.32
CA GLN A 86 -3.09 -4.42 -12.50
C GLN A 86 -3.89 -3.21 -13.00
N LYS A 87 -5.07 -3.48 -13.57
CA LYS A 87 -6.01 -2.42 -13.94
C LYS A 87 -6.43 -1.64 -12.69
N GLN A 88 -6.48 -0.31 -12.79
CA GLN A 88 -7.04 0.53 -11.73
C GLN A 88 -8.51 0.19 -11.50
N SER A 89 -8.87 0.08 -10.22
CA SER A 89 -10.25 -0.02 -9.79
C SER A 89 -10.83 1.39 -9.60
N ASP A 90 -11.99 1.65 -10.20
CA ASP A 90 -12.69 2.93 -10.14
C ASP A 90 -13.20 3.19 -8.72
N ILE A 91 -13.60 2.13 -8.00
CA ILE A 91 -14.08 2.24 -6.62
C ILE A 91 -12.97 2.55 -5.60
N LEU A 92 -11.70 2.38 -6.00
CA LEU A 92 -10.51 2.67 -5.19
C LEU A 92 -9.75 3.90 -5.69
N ASP A 93 -10.36 4.67 -6.59
CA ASP A 93 -9.81 5.90 -7.13
C ASP A 93 -10.37 7.12 -6.37
N ALA A 94 -9.52 8.14 -6.18
CA ALA A 94 -9.88 9.44 -5.62
C ALA A 94 -10.67 9.39 -4.28
N LEU A 95 -10.35 8.44 -3.41
CA LEU A 95 -10.94 8.31 -2.08
C LEU A 95 -10.60 9.50 -1.19
N LYS A 96 -11.57 9.98 -0.41
CA LYS A 96 -11.29 10.93 0.67
C LYS A 96 -10.50 10.22 1.76
N CYS A 97 -9.57 10.92 2.38
CA CYS A 97 -8.71 10.37 3.42
C CYS A 97 -8.75 11.30 4.63
N GLU A 98 -8.95 10.74 5.81
CA GLU A 98 -8.94 11.47 7.09
C GLU A 98 -8.10 10.69 8.10
N ILE A 99 -7.48 11.40 9.04
CA ILE A 99 -6.82 10.76 10.19
C ILE A 99 -7.93 10.34 11.16
N GLU A 100 -8.12 9.03 11.34
CA GLU A 100 -9.13 8.47 12.24
C GLU A 100 -8.60 8.40 13.68
N ASN A 101 -7.34 7.98 13.84
CA ASN A 101 -6.68 7.88 15.13
C ASN A 101 -5.16 7.90 14.97
N PHE A 102 -4.42 8.10 16.05
CA PHE A 102 -2.97 7.94 16.09
C PHE A 102 -2.53 7.57 17.51
N ASP A 103 -1.38 6.90 17.61
CA ASP A 103 -0.75 6.51 18.86
C ASP A 103 0.77 6.65 18.74
N GLU A 104 1.52 6.22 19.76
CA GLU A 104 2.98 6.32 19.74
C GLU A 104 3.67 5.49 18.64
N LYS A 105 2.95 4.56 17.99
CA LYS A 105 3.46 3.72 16.91
C LYS A 105 3.23 4.36 15.56
N GLY A 106 2.11 5.06 15.35
CA GLY A 106 1.77 5.57 14.04
C GLY A 106 0.40 6.22 13.92
N VAL A 107 -0.05 6.31 12.67
CA VAL A 107 -1.28 7.03 12.29
C VAL A 107 -2.22 6.07 11.57
N ILE A 108 -3.47 6.02 11.98
CA ILE A 108 -4.54 5.31 11.28
C ILE A 108 -5.27 6.32 10.41
N LEU A 109 -5.15 6.12 9.10
CA LEU A 109 -5.91 6.82 8.10
C LEU A 109 -7.15 6.02 7.73
N LYS A 110 -8.27 6.70 7.56
CA LYS A 110 -9.49 6.13 6.98
C LYS A 110 -9.70 6.70 5.60
N ALA A 111 -9.66 5.83 4.60
CA ALA A 111 -9.95 6.16 3.22
C ALA A 111 -11.39 5.75 2.89
N PHE A 112 -12.18 6.63 2.30
CA PHE A 112 -13.57 6.36 2.00
C PHE A 112 -14.05 7.04 0.72
N ASP A 113 -15.01 6.42 0.03
CA ASP A 113 -15.64 7.01 -1.15
C ASP A 113 -16.62 8.14 -0.76
N THR A 114 -17.10 8.89 -1.75
CA THR A 114 -18.00 10.04 -1.48
C THR A 114 -19.27 9.63 -0.74
N ASP A 115 -19.78 8.42 -1.01
CA ASP A 115 -21.00 7.89 -0.42
C ASP A 115 -20.77 7.13 0.90
N LYS A 116 -19.50 7.02 1.36
CA LYS A 116 -19.08 6.21 2.52
C LYS A 116 -19.55 4.75 2.46
N LYS A 117 -19.78 4.26 1.24
CA LYS A 117 -20.10 2.86 0.96
C LYS A 117 -18.86 2.00 0.94
N ILE A 118 -17.67 2.60 0.84
CA ILE A 118 -16.37 1.97 1.00
C ILE A 118 -15.63 2.72 2.09
N SER A 119 -15.07 1.98 3.03
CA SER A 119 -14.13 2.47 4.04
C SER A 119 -12.95 1.53 4.07
N LEU A 120 -11.72 2.04 4.18
CA LEU A 120 -10.50 1.25 4.20
C LEU A 120 -9.51 1.88 5.19
N PRO A 121 -9.05 1.14 6.22
CA PRO A 121 -8.03 1.64 7.12
C PRO A 121 -6.65 1.46 6.49
N LEU A 122 -5.82 2.50 6.55
CA LEU A 122 -4.40 2.43 6.27
C LEU A 122 -3.66 2.82 7.54
N PHE A 123 -2.90 1.89 8.10
CA PHE A 123 -2.03 2.16 9.23
C PHE A 123 -0.63 2.51 8.75
N LEU A 124 -0.20 3.72 9.06
CA LEU A 124 1.14 4.22 8.81
C LEU A 124 1.97 3.99 10.07
N ASN A 125 2.70 2.88 10.13
CA ASN A 125 3.58 2.58 11.26
C ASN A 125 4.85 3.42 11.13
N LEU A 126 4.86 4.57 11.80
CA LEU A 126 5.94 5.54 11.74
C LEU A 126 7.22 5.05 12.44
N ARG A 127 7.11 4.11 13.37
CA ARG A 127 8.28 3.52 14.05
C ARG A 127 9.03 2.52 13.19
N GLU A 128 8.29 1.68 12.47
CA GLU A 128 8.86 0.63 11.64
C GLU A 128 9.02 1.05 10.18
N GLU A 129 8.53 2.23 9.81
CA GLU A 129 8.54 2.73 8.42
C GLU A 129 7.72 1.83 7.49
N ARG A 130 6.57 1.33 7.98
CA ARG A 130 5.75 0.34 7.28
C ARG A 130 4.38 0.89 6.93
N LEU A 131 3.95 0.66 5.68
CA LEU A 131 2.55 0.80 5.29
C LEU A 131 1.83 -0.52 5.56
N GLN A 132 0.85 -0.49 6.45
CA GLN A 132 0.08 -1.66 6.85
C GLN A 132 -1.41 -1.43 6.57
N SER A 133 -2.09 -2.43 6.06
CA SER A 133 -3.54 -2.38 5.93
C SER A 133 -4.14 -3.77 6.06
N ASP A 134 -5.26 -3.84 6.78
CA ASP A 134 -6.08 -5.03 6.89
C ASP A 134 -7.33 -4.86 6.02
N PHE A 135 -7.23 -5.30 4.77
CA PHE A 135 -8.37 -5.38 3.85
C PHE A 135 -9.20 -6.67 4.05
N PHE A 136 -8.99 -7.41 5.14
CA PHE A 136 -9.60 -8.73 5.37
C PHE A 136 -10.59 -8.77 6.52
N SER A 137 -10.42 -7.95 7.55
CA SER A 137 -11.44 -7.75 8.58
C SER A 137 -12.64 -6.96 8.07
N GLU A 138 -13.63 -6.74 8.93
CA GLU A 138 -14.85 -5.92 8.69
C GLU A 138 -14.57 -4.48 8.21
N ALA A 139 -13.30 -4.10 8.09
CA ALA A 139 -12.86 -2.77 7.75
C ALA A 139 -13.22 -2.35 6.32
N GLY A 140 -13.39 -3.29 5.39
CA GLY A 140 -13.96 -3.04 4.05
C GLY A 140 -15.49 -3.06 4.10
N PHE A 141 -16.12 -2.08 4.74
CA PHE A 141 -17.58 -1.96 4.65
C PHE A 141 -17.93 -1.65 3.20
N LEU A 142 -18.63 -2.58 2.54
CA LEU A 142 -19.29 -2.39 1.26
C LEU A 142 -20.78 -2.38 1.54
N GLY A 143 -21.39 -1.19 1.55
CA GLY A 143 -22.83 -1.07 1.77
C GLY A 143 -23.60 -1.71 0.61
N ASP A 144 -24.33 -2.81 0.88
CA ASP A 144 -25.32 -3.35 -0.06
C ASP A 144 -26.65 -2.63 0.13
N ASP A 145 -27.03 -1.79 -0.82
CA ASP A 145 -28.32 -1.10 -0.86
C ASP A 145 -29.36 -1.83 -1.74
N GLY A 146 -29.09 -3.07 -2.12
CA GLY A 146 -29.95 -3.89 -2.98
C GLY A 146 -29.83 -3.57 -4.46
N THR A 147 -29.02 -2.57 -4.85
CA THR A 147 -28.84 -2.21 -6.27
C THR A 147 -27.91 -3.18 -6.99
N PRO A 148 -28.00 -3.26 -8.33
CA PRO A 148 -26.98 -3.92 -9.15
C PRO A 148 -25.59 -3.34 -8.94
N GLU A 149 -25.48 -2.01 -8.85
CA GLU A 149 -24.22 -1.29 -8.75
C GLU A 149 -23.49 -1.62 -7.45
N ALA A 150 -24.22 -1.86 -6.35
CA ALA A 150 -23.62 -2.33 -5.11
C ALA A 150 -22.89 -3.67 -5.30
N MET A 151 -23.46 -4.61 -6.06
CA MET A 151 -22.83 -5.91 -6.32
C MET A 151 -21.64 -5.80 -7.28
N ASP A 152 -21.66 -4.91 -8.27
CA ASP A 152 -20.49 -4.64 -9.09
C ASP A 152 -19.33 -4.11 -8.25
N ARG A 153 -19.60 -3.16 -7.34
CA ARG A 153 -18.58 -2.62 -6.43
C ARG A 153 -17.99 -3.71 -5.53
N VAL A 154 -18.83 -4.61 -5.01
CA VAL A 154 -18.35 -5.76 -4.22
C VAL A 154 -17.44 -6.65 -5.08
N ALA A 155 -17.84 -6.99 -6.30
CA ALA A 155 -17.03 -7.80 -7.20
C ALA A 155 -15.66 -7.16 -7.47
N GLU A 156 -15.65 -5.85 -7.75
CA GLU A 156 -14.43 -5.10 -8.05
C GLU A 156 -13.48 -5.02 -6.84
N PHE A 157 -14.03 -4.84 -5.63
CA PHE A 157 -13.22 -4.87 -4.41
C PHE A 157 -12.62 -6.24 -4.15
N PHE A 158 -13.37 -7.32 -4.42
CA PHE A 158 -12.85 -8.68 -4.31
C PHE A 158 -11.77 -8.98 -5.34
N GLU A 159 -11.85 -8.43 -6.55
CA GLU A 159 -10.75 -8.48 -7.52
C GLU A 159 -9.48 -7.82 -6.98
N PHE A 160 -9.60 -6.60 -6.44
CA PHE A 160 -8.48 -5.93 -5.79
C PHE A 160 -7.87 -6.77 -4.66
N ARG A 161 -8.71 -7.32 -3.76
CA ARG A 161 -8.25 -8.18 -2.65
C ARG A 161 -7.52 -9.43 -3.15
N LYS A 162 -8.03 -10.07 -4.19
CA LYS A 162 -7.39 -11.23 -4.82
C LYS A 162 -5.99 -10.85 -5.31
N HIS A 163 -5.87 -9.76 -6.05
CA HIS A 163 -4.58 -9.30 -6.57
C HIS A 163 -3.60 -8.90 -5.47
N TYR A 164 -4.09 -8.23 -4.42
CA TYR A 164 -3.28 -7.89 -3.25
C TYR A 164 -2.72 -9.16 -2.57
N LEU A 165 -3.57 -10.17 -2.35
CA LEU A 165 -3.18 -11.44 -1.73
C LEU A 165 -2.26 -12.31 -2.59
N CYS A 166 -2.41 -12.25 -3.91
CA CYS A 166 -1.60 -13.03 -4.86
C CYS A 166 -0.27 -12.33 -5.18
N ASN A 167 0.45 -11.87 -4.15
CA ASN A 167 1.74 -11.16 -4.25
C ASN A 167 1.66 -9.84 -5.01
N GLY A 168 0.58 -9.09 -4.82
CA GLY A 168 0.45 -7.74 -5.35
C GLY A 168 1.34 -6.75 -4.59
N ILE A 169 1.96 -5.82 -5.32
CA ILE A 169 2.59 -4.64 -4.71
C ILE A 169 1.51 -3.57 -4.61
N LEU A 170 1.14 -3.19 -3.38
CA LEU A 170 0.20 -2.09 -3.14
C LEU A 170 0.92 -0.76 -3.32
N GLU A 171 0.31 0.14 -4.06
CA GLU A 171 0.73 1.53 -4.19
C GLU A 171 -0.42 2.44 -3.75
N VAL A 172 -0.09 3.44 -2.96
CA VAL A 172 -1.03 4.49 -2.56
C VAL A 172 -0.58 5.80 -3.18
N TRP A 173 -1.46 6.40 -3.97
CA TRP A 173 -1.17 7.60 -4.75
C TRP A 173 -2.00 8.77 -4.26
N ALA A 174 -1.42 9.96 -4.20
CA ALA A 174 -2.17 11.19 -4.05
C ALA A 174 -2.82 11.53 -5.41
N SER A 175 -4.13 11.38 -5.48
CA SER A 175 -4.90 11.40 -6.74
C SER A 175 -4.81 12.76 -7.43
N ASP A 176 -4.89 13.83 -6.64
CA ASP A 176 -4.90 15.21 -7.15
C ASP A 176 -3.52 15.65 -7.67
N TYR A 177 -2.44 15.03 -7.19
CA TYR A 177 -1.06 15.44 -7.49
C TYR A 177 -0.32 14.43 -8.37
N ASN A 178 -0.88 13.23 -8.55
CA ASN A 178 -0.24 12.09 -9.21
C ASN A 178 1.15 11.76 -8.60
N ILE A 179 1.23 11.76 -7.27
CA ILE A 179 2.45 11.47 -6.51
C ILE A 179 2.25 10.17 -5.73
N LEU A 180 3.25 9.29 -5.75
CA LEU A 180 3.26 8.09 -4.92
C LEU A 180 3.45 8.49 -3.44
N LEU A 181 2.46 8.22 -2.60
CA LEU A 181 2.50 8.47 -1.17
C LEU A 181 3.23 7.36 -0.41
N GLY A 182 2.97 6.13 -0.82
CA GLY A 182 3.52 4.95 -0.18
C GLY A 182 3.36 3.71 -1.04
N ARG A 183 4.14 2.69 -0.70
CA ARG A 183 4.15 1.41 -1.38
C ARG A 183 4.32 0.31 -0.34
N CYS A 184 3.52 -0.74 -0.41
CA CYS A 184 3.74 -1.96 0.37
C CYS A 184 4.18 -3.05 -0.61
N ASP A 185 5.34 -3.64 -0.36
CA ASP A 185 5.86 -4.71 -1.19
C ASP A 185 5.05 -5.99 -1.07
N ALA A 186 5.17 -6.84 -2.09
CA ALA A 186 4.53 -8.14 -2.10
C ALA A 186 4.98 -8.94 -0.87
N PHE A 187 4.01 -9.52 -0.16
CA PHE A 187 4.24 -10.35 1.01
C PHE A 187 3.54 -11.69 0.83
N VAL A 188 4.05 -12.71 1.53
CA VAL A 188 3.34 -13.97 1.66
C VAL A 188 2.36 -13.83 2.82
N PRO A 189 1.04 -13.92 2.58
CA PRO A 189 0.08 -13.87 3.66
C PRO A 189 0.34 -14.99 4.68
N VAL A 190 0.41 -14.64 5.95
CA VAL A 190 0.50 -15.61 7.05
C VAL A 190 -0.90 -15.89 7.59
N ASN A 191 -1.19 -17.13 7.95
CA ASN A 191 -2.48 -17.59 8.47
C ASN A 191 -3.67 -17.57 7.48
N CYS A 192 -3.43 -17.47 6.17
CA CYS A 192 -4.44 -17.74 5.17
C CYS A 192 -3.85 -18.46 3.94
N PHE A 193 -4.70 -19.24 3.25
CA PHE A 193 -4.36 -19.84 1.96
C PHE A 193 -5.26 -19.22 0.90
N VAL A 194 -4.65 -18.49 -0.03
CA VAL A 194 -5.36 -17.89 -1.15
C VAL A 194 -5.64 -19.00 -2.16
N GLN A 195 -6.91 -19.20 -2.51
CA GLN A 195 -7.34 -20.11 -3.57
C GLN A 195 -7.88 -19.24 -4.71
N PRO A 196 -7.04 -18.90 -5.72
CA PRO A 196 -7.42 -17.96 -6.78
C PRO A 196 -8.71 -18.36 -7.50
N GLU A 197 -8.92 -19.65 -7.73
CA GLU A 197 -10.09 -20.19 -8.42
C GLU A 197 -11.38 -19.96 -7.63
N LYS A 198 -11.32 -20.11 -6.30
CA LYS A 198 -12.47 -19.80 -5.41
C LYS A 198 -12.73 -18.30 -5.31
N ALA A 199 -11.68 -17.49 -5.35
CA ALA A 199 -11.83 -16.04 -5.40
C ALA A 199 -12.54 -15.64 -6.72
N ASP A 200 -12.14 -16.23 -7.85
CA ASP A 200 -12.77 -15.99 -9.14
C ASP A 200 -14.24 -16.44 -9.17
N GLU A 201 -14.56 -17.60 -8.60
CA GLU A 201 -15.94 -18.06 -8.43
C GLU A 201 -16.76 -17.07 -7.61
N GLN A 202 -16.22 -16.58 -6.49
CA GLN A 202 -16.90 -15.61 -5.64
C GLN A 202 -17.12 -14.26 -6.34
N ILE A 203 -16.13 -13.77 -7.09
CA ILE A 203 -16.24 -12.55 -7.91
C ILE A 203 -17.34 -12.72 -8.97
N ASN A 204 -17.38 -13.88 -9.64
CA ASN A 204 -18.40 -14.18 -10.65
C ASN A 204 -19.80 -14.26 -10.04
N ASN A 205 -19.95 -14.85 -8.85
CA ASN A 205 -21.23 -14.89 -8.14
C ASN A 205 -21.78 -13.48 -7.87
N PHE A 206 -20.93 -12.53 -7.47
CA PHE A 206 -21.35 -11.14 -7.30
C PHE A 206 -21.75 -10.47 -8.62
N ARG A 207 -21.02 -10.73 -9.71
CA ARG A 207 -21.37 -10.22 -11.05
C ARG A 207 -22.68 -10.81 -11.57
N GLU A 208 -22.94 -12.09 -11.34
CA GLU A 208 -24.20 -12.72 -11.68
C GLU A 208 -25.37 -12.16 -10.87
N GLU A 209 -25.15 -11.91 -9.59
CA GLU A 209 -26.15 -11.27 -8.72
C GLU A 209 -26.46 -9.83 -9.18
N ALA A 210 -25.43 -9.06 -9.55
CA ALA A 210 -25.62 -7.75 -10.17
C ALA A 210 -26.52 -7.85 -11.41
N ASN A 211 -26.24 -8.79 -12.31
CA ASN A 211 -27.05 -9.03 -13.52
C ASN A 211 -28.50 -9.42 -13.21
N LYS A 212 -28.74 -10.30 -12.23
CA LYS A 212 -30.08 -10.67 -11.79
C LYS A 212 -30.86 -9.45 -11.30
N ARG A 213 -30.21 -8.59 -10.49
CA ARG A 213 -30.81 -7.36 -9.99
C ARG A 213 -31.17 -6.40 -11.13
N ARG A 214 -30.30 -6.25 -12.16
CA ARG A 214 -30.60 -5.43 -13.35
C ARG A 214 -31.83 -5.92 -14.09
N ILE A 215 -31.94 -7.23 -14.28
CA ILE A 215 -33.10 -7.84 -14.96
C ILE A 215 -34.37 -7.66 -14.15
N SER A 216 -34.30 -7.77 -12.82
CA SER A 216 -35.48 -7.59 -11.94
C SER A 216 -35.95 -6.14 -11.80
N ALA A 217 -35.06 -5.17 -12.06
CA ALA A 217 -35.34 -3.74 -12.01
C ALA A 217 -35.82 -3.16 -13.36
N ALA A 218 -35.70 -3.93 -14.44
CA ALA A 218 -36.14 -3.58 -15.80
C ALA A 218 -37.59 -4.04 -16.05
#